data_AF-A0A4R6IHC8-F1
#
_entry.id   AF-A0A4R6IHC8-F1
#
_cell.length_a   1.000
_cell.length_b   1.000
_cell.length_c   1.000
_cell.angle_alpha   90.00
_cell.angle_beta   90.00
_cell.angle_gamma   90.00
#
_symmetry.space_group_name_H-M   'P 1'
#
loop_
_entity.id
_entity.type
_entity.pdbx_description
1 polymer ?
#
loop_
_entity_poly.entity_id
_entity_poly.type
_entity_poly.pdbx_seq_one_letter_code
_entity_poly.pdbx_strand_id
1 'polypeptide(L)'
;MKRRIIVNIILSFILFPILFSIKDYYLIEILHDQTYFYGTFWEYVGATLLSRFIAGPIIWLLFVMLPYNLIITKKAKKSSLKFYQKVLFFELILTLLWCLIGTFINLWANPYWKNLEMLLYFFPLSILFAGLVHLFVDRKEARHPSE
;
A
#
# COMPACT_ATOMS: atom_id res chain seq x y z
N MET A 1 -10.35 16.38 -7.76
CA MET A 1 -9.27 16.66 -6.74
C MET A 1 -9.66 16.36 -5.30
N LYS A 2 -10.61 17.07 -4.65
CA LYS A 2 -10.98 16.85 -3.23
C LYS A 2 -11.28 15.37 -2.90
N ARG A 3 -12.04 14.71 -3.77
CA ARG A 3 -12.39 13.30 -3.64
C ARG A 3 -11.19 12.35 -3.65
N ARG A 4 -10.19 12.60 -4.49
CA ARG A 4 -8.96 11.80 -4.56
C ARG A 4 -8.21 11.87 -3.23
N ILE A 5 -8.12 13.06 -2.63
CA ILE A 5 -7.52 13.27 -1.31
C ILE A 5 -8.27 12.46 -0.25
N ILE A 6 -9.60 12.55 -0.21
CA ILE A 6 -10.43 11.80 0.75
C ILE A 6 -10.23 10.29 0.58
N VAL A 7 -10.28 9.78 -0.65
CA VAL A 7 -10.05 8.35 -0.93
C VAL A 7 -8.66 7.93 -0.49
N ASN A 8 -7.62 8.73 -0.75
CA ASN A 8 -6.27 8.42 -0.31
C ASN A 8 -6.14 8.37 1.21
N ILE A 9 -6.76 9.31 1.93
CA ILE A 9 -6.78 9.33 3.40
C ILE A 9 -7.48 8.07 3.92
N ILE A 10 -8.67 7.74 3.40
CA ILE A 10 -9.41 6.53 3.78
C ILE A 10 -8.57 5.27 3.53
N LEU A 11 -7.98 5.15 2.34
CA LEU A 11 -7.16 3.97 2.01
C LEU A 11 -5.91 3.86 2.90
N SER A 12 -5.31 4.99 3.28
CA SER A 12 -4.09 5.00 4.10
C SER A 12 -4.35 4.81 5.59
N PHE A 13 -5.43 5.39 6.13
CA PHE A 13 -5.72 5.38 7.57
C PHE A 13 -6.71 4.30 8.00
N ILE A 14 -7.47 3.74 7.07
CA ILE A 14 -8.47 2.70 7.38
C ILE A 14 -8.05 1.38 6.75
N LEU A 15 -7.94 1.33 5.41
CA LEU A 15 -7.69 0.06 4.73
C LEU A 15 -6.30 -0.50 5.04
N PHE A 16 -5.26 0.33 4.97
CA PHE A 16 -3.89 -0.12 5.23
C PHE A 16 -3.72 -0.72 6.64
N PRO A 17 -4.12 -0.06 7.75
CA PRO A 17 -4.07 -0.68 9.08
C PRO A 17 -4.88 -1.96 9.20
N ILE A 18 -6.06 -2.04 8.57
CA ILE A 18 -6.89 -3.26 8.59
C ILE A 18 -6.16 -4.43 7.94
N LEU A 19 -5.56 -4.23 6.76
CA LEU A 19 -4.84 -5.30 6.06
C LEU A 19 -3.65 -5.84 6.87
N PHE A 20 -2.89 -4.93 7.50
CA PHE A 20 -1.79 -5.32 8.38
C PHE A 20 -2.31 -6.02 9.64
N SER A 21 -3.38 -5.52 10.26
CA SER A 21 -3.98 -6.16 11.43
C SER A 21 -4.52 -7.57 11.14
N ILE A 22 -5.09 -7.81 9.95
CA ILE A 22 -5.52 -9.16 9.54
C ILE A 22 -4.32 -10.10 9.44
N LYS A 23 -3.24 -9.66 8.79
CA LYS A 23 -1.99 -10.44 8.71
C LYS A 23 -1.45 -10.76 10.10
N ASP A 24 -1.34 -9.73 10.95
CA ASP A 24 -0.75 -9.88 12.28
C ASP A 24 -1.61 -10.77 13.18
N TYR A 25 -2.93 -10.62 13.11
CA TYR A 25 -3.87 -11.50 13.81
C TYR A 25 -3.68 -12.96 13.38
N TYR A 26 -3.56 -13.22 12.07
CA TYR A 26 -3.31 -14.56 11.57
C TYR A 26 -1.99 -15.16 12.09
N LEU A 27 -0.90 -14.38 12.09
CA LEU A 27 0.39 -14.85 12.60
C LEU A 27 0.37 -15.12 14.11
N ILE A 28 -0.23 -14.22 14.89
CA ILE A 28 -0.20 -14.28 16.36
C ILE A 28 -1.24 -15.28 16.91
N GLU A 29 -2.49 -15.15 16.48
CA GLU A 29 -3.61 -15.88 17.09
C GLU A 29 -3.92 -17.21 16.40
N ILE A 30 -3.63 -17.33 15.10
CA ILE A 30 -3.95 -18.54 14.34
C ILE A 30 -2.73 -19.45 14.22
N LEU A 31 -1.56 -18.89 13.89
CA LEU A 31 -0.33 -19.67 13.78
C LEU A 31 0.47 -19.78 15.09
N HIS A 32 0.12 -18.99 16.11
CA HIS A 32 0.85 -18.91 17.38
C HIS A 32 2.36 -18.70 17.17
N ASP A 33 2.73 -17.84 16.21
CA ASP A 33 4.12 -17.55 15.88
C ASP A 33 4.77 -16.67 16.95
N GLN A 34 5.34 -17.31 17.97
CA GLN A 34 6.05 -16.64 19.07
C GLN A 34 7.33 -15.94 18.62
N THR A 35 7.86 -16.23 17.42
CA THR A 35 9.00 -15.49 16.87
C THR A 35 8.58 -14.11 16.35
N TYR A 36 7.29 -13.96 15.99
CA TYR A 36 6.71 -12.70 15.57
C TYR A 36 6.32 -11.83 16.77
N PHE A 37 5.58 -12.39 17.74
CA PHE A 37 5.23 -11.72 18.99
C PHE A 37 4.88 -12.75 20.08
N TYR A 38 5.40 -12.57 21.29
CA TYR A 38 5.24 -13.54 22.39
C TYR A 38 3.89 -13.45 23.12
N GLY A 39 3.22 -12.30 23.05
CA GLY A 39 1.95 -12.04 23.74
C GLY A 39 0.71 -12.25 22.87
N THR A 40 -0.43 -11.75 23.35
CA THR A 40 -1.70 -11.80 22.60
C THR A 40 -1.76 -10.73 21.50
N PHE A 41 -2.66 -10.89 20.53
CA PHE A 41 -2.89 -9.88 19.49
C PHE A 41 -3.29 -8.52 20.08
N TRP A 42 -4.08 -8.50 21.16
CA TRP A 42 -4.50 -7.26 21.80
C TRP A 42 -3.34 -6.52 22.47
N GLU A 43 -2.42 -7.26 23.11
CA GLU A 43 -1.18 -6.69 23.66
C GLU A 43 -0.30 -6.13 22.54
N TYR A 44 -0.20 -6.85 21.41
CA TYR A 44 0.54 -6.39 20.24
C TYR A 44 -0.06 -5.11 19.62
N VAL A 45 -1.39 -5.04 19.49
CA VAL A 45 -2.08 -3.82 19.00
C VAL A 45 -1.87 -2.65 19.97
N GLY A 46 -1.94 -2.90 21.28
CA GLY A 46 -1.63 -1.90 22.30
C GLY A 46 -0.19 -1.37 22.19
N ALA A 47 0.78 -2.27 22.03
CA ALA A 47 2.19 -1.93 21.90
C ALA A 47 2.52 -1.20 20.59
N THR A 48 1.76 -1.47 19.51
CA THR A 48 2.00 -0.90 18.17
C THR A 48 1.02 0.20 17.79
N LEU A 49 0.21 0.72 18.70
CA LEU A 49 -0.90 1.63 18.38
C LEU A 49 -0.44 2.87 17.60
N LEU A 50 0.60 3.54 18.07
CA LEU A 50 1.14 4.75 17.44
C LEU A 50 1.69 4.46 16.03
N SER A 51 2.50 3.41 15.90
CA SER A 51 3.10 3.05 14.61
C SER A 51 2.06 2.50 13.63
N ARG A 52 1.05 1.78 14.11
CA ARG A 52 0.00 1.14 13.29
C ARG A 52 -1.04 2.12 12.78
N PHE A 53 -1.53 3.03 13.62
CA PHE A 53 -2.67 3.89 13.28
C PHE A 53 -2.29 5.33 12.92
N ILE A 54 -1.05 5.75 13.23
CA ILE A 54 -0.58 7.10 12.92
C ILE A 54 0.63 7.05 11.99
N ALA A 55 1.77 6.54 12.46
CA ALA A 55 3.02 6.64 11.71
C ALA A 55 2.96 5.86 10.38
N GLY A 56 2.51 4.60 10.42
CA GLY A 56 2.36 3.73 9.26
C GLY A 56 1.46 4.32 8.18
N PRO A 57 0.22 4.74 8.51
CA PRO A 57 -0.67 5.44 7.60
C PRO A 57 -0.08 6.72 6.99
N ILE A 58 0.63 7.54 7.78
CA ILE A 58 1.28 8.75 7.28
C ILE A 58 2.40 8.38 6.30
N ILE A 59 3.25 7.42 6.65
CA ILE A 59 4.32 6.93 5.78
C ILE A 59 3.72 6.37 4.48
N TRP A 60 2.69 5.54 4.57
CA TRP A 60 1.99 4.99 3.40
C TRP A 60 1.39 6.08 2.52
N LEU A 61 0.75 7.08 3.13
CA LEU A 61 0.17 8.21 2.39
C LEU A 61 1.25 8.98 1.63
N LEU A 62 2.36 9.31 2.28
CA LEU A 62 3.43 10.15 1.71
C LEU A 62 4.27 9.41 0.68
N PHE A 63 4.66 8.16 0.95
CA PHE A 63 5.61 7.42 0.12
C PHE A 63 4.93 6.52 -0.92
N VAL A 64 3.66 6.15 -0.74
CA VAL A 64 2.96 5.28 -1.69
C VAL A 64 1.83 6.03 -2.40
N MET A 65 0.83 6.49 -1.66
CA MET A 65 -0.39 7.04 -2.26
C MET A 65 -0.14 8.38 -2.97
N LEU A 66 0.69 9.25 -2.39
CA LEU A 66 1.02 10.55 -2.97
C LEU A 66 1.75 10.41 -4.32
N PRO A 67 2.91 9.73 -4.43
CA PRO A 67 3.62 9.60 -5.70
C PRO A 67 2.79 8.87 -6.75
N TYR A 68 2.02 7.85 -6.35
CA TYR A 68 1.10 7.15 -7.24
C TYR A 68 0.09 8.10 -7.89
N ASN A 69 -0.55 8.94 -7.09
CA ASN A 69 -1.54 9.90 -7.59
C ASN A 69 -0.90 11.01 -8.42
N LEU A 70 0.32 11.45 -8.10
CA LEU A 70 1.07 12.40 -8.93
C LEU A 70 1.34 11.83 -10.33
N ILE A 71 1.81 10.58 -10.41
CA ILE A 71 2.08 9.89 -11.68
C ILE A 71 0.80 9.76 -12.50
N ILE A 72 -0.27 9.24 -11.90
CA ILE A 72 -1.55 9.05 -12.62
C ILE A 72 -2.12 10.37 -13.09
N THR A 73 -2.14 11.40 -12.24
CA THR A 73 -2.74 12.69 -12.62
C THR A 73 -1.94 13.34 -13.75
N LYS A 74 -0.60 13.27 -13.71
CA LYS A 74 0.27 13.80 -14.77
C LYS A 74 0.11 13.07 -16.09
N LYS A 75 -0.01 11.73 -16.05
CA LYS A 75 -0.18 10.90 -17.25
C LYS A 75 -1.59 10.98 -17.82
N ALA A 76 -2.62 11.01 -16.97
CA ALA A 76 -4.03 11.14 -17.36
C ALA A 76 -4.31 12.44 -18.13
N LYS A 77 -3.60 13.53 -17.80
CA LYS A 77 -3.65 14.79 -18.57
C LYS A 77 -3.14 14.64 -20.01
N LYS A 78 -2.29 13.66 -20.29
CA LYS A 78 -1.69 13.43 -21.62
C LYS A 78 -2.39 12.31 -22.40
N SER A 79 -2.86 11.28 -21.71
CA SER A 79 -3.51 10.10 -22.31
C SER A 79 -4.35 9.40 -21.25
N SER A 80 -5.50 8.84 -21.65
CA SER A 80 -6.26 7.96 -20.77
C SER A 80 -5.42 6.74 -20.40
N LEU A 81 -5.26 6.49 -19.10
CA LEU A 81 -4.52 5.35 -18.59
C LEU A 81 -5.45 4.15 -18.41
N LYS A 82 -5.07 3.00 -18.98
CA LYS A 82 -5.76 1.72 -18.79
C LYS A 82 -5.56 1.22 -17.35
N PHE A 83 -6.48 0.39 -16.86
CA PHE A 83 -6.44 -0.11 -15.48
C PHE A 83 -5.13 -0.86 -15.15
N TYR A 84 -4.68 -1.78 -16.00
CA TYR A 84 -3.43 -2.52 -15.77
C TYR A 84 -2.20 -1.60 -15.66
N GLN A 85 -2.18 -0.47 -16.37
CA GLN A 85 -1.07 0.49 -16.27
C GLN A 85 -1.04 1.14 -14.89
N LYS A 86 -2.21 1.39 -14.29
CA LYS A 86 -2.33 1.93 -12.93
C LYS A 86 -1.81 0.92 -11.91
N VAL A 87 -2.20 -0.35 -12.04
CA VAL A 87 -1.67 -1.43 -11.21
C VAL A 87 -0.14 -1.49 -11.31
N LEU A 88 0.41 -1.47 -12.53
CA LEU A 88 1.86 -1.50 -12.75
C LEU A 88 2.60 -0.29 -12.15
N PHE A 89 2.00 0.91 -12.20
CA PHE A 89 2.61 2.07 -11.55
C PHE A 89 2.60 1.95 -10.03
N PHE A 90 1.54 1.39 -9.45
CA PHE A 90 1.48 1.14 -8.01
C PHE A 90 2.54 0.11 -7.60
N GLU A 91 2.62 -0.99 -8.35
CA GLU A 91 3.61 -2.06 -8.17
C GLU A 91 5.04 -1.53 -8.26
N LEU A 92 5.32 -0.68 -9.26
CA LEU A 92 6.61 -0.04 -9.43
C LEU A 92 7.00 0.81 -8.21
N ILE A 93 6.07 1.56 -7.63
CA ILE A 93 6.35 2.37 -6.44
C ILE A 93 6.70 1.48 -5.25
N LEU A 94 5.91 0.42 -5.00
CA LEU A 94 6.19 -0.52 -3.91
C LEU A 94 7.54 -1.20 -4.09
N THR A 95 7.85 -1.62 -5.33
CA THR A 95 9.13 -2.23 -5.68
C THR A 95 10.30 -1.28 -5.43
N LEU A 96 10.19 -0.01 -5.88
CA LEU A 96 11.24 0.98 -5.68
C LEU A 96 11.46 1.27 -4.19
N LEU A 97 10.38 1.40 -3.40
CA LEU A 97 10.49 1.58 -1.96
C LEU A 97 11.15 0.37 -1.28
N TRP A 98 10.79 -0.85 -1.70
CA TRP A 98 11.40 -2.06 -1.18
C TRP A 98 12.89 -2.15 -1.48
N CYS A 99 13.29 -1.84 -2.72
CA CYS A 99 14.71 -1.76 -3.10
C CYS A 99 15.45 -0.69 -2.30
N LEU A 100 14.83 0.47 -2.06
CA LEU A 100 15.41 1.56 -1.27
C LEU A 100 15.54 1.21 0.21
N ILE A 101 14.56 0.58 0.83
CA ILE A 101 14.68 0.07 2.21
C ILE A 101 15.75 -1.02 2.25
N GLY A 102 15.83 -1.83 1.20
CA GLY A 102 16.74 -2.94 1.10
C GLY A 102 18.21 -2.58 1.06
N THR A 103 18.58 -1.38 0.61
CA THR A 103 19.96 -0.90 0.71
C THR A 103 20.38 -0.69 2.17
N PHE A 104 19.47 -0.30 3.06
CA PHE A 104 19.76 -0.07 4.48
C PHE A 104 19.74 -1.34 5.32
N ILE A 105 18.86 -2.30 5.00
CA ILE A 105 18.72 -3.56 5.76
C ILE A 105 19.54 -4.73 5.18
N ASN A 106 20.45 -4.43 4.24
CA ASN A 106 21.30 -5.41 3.55
C ASN A 106 20.51 -6.55 2.89
N LEU A 107 19.40 -6.21 2.25
CA LEU A 107 18.52 -7.13 1.52
C LEU A 107 19.25 -7.81 0.34
N TRP A 108 20.33 -7.20 -0.12
CA TRP A 108 21.23 -7.68 -1.17
C TRP A 108 22.14 -8.83 -0.73
N ALA A 109 22.26 -9.09 0.58
CA ALA A 109 22.95 -10.27 1.08
C ALA A 109 22.13 -11.55 0.88
N ASN A 110 20.81 -11.45 0.74
CA ASN A 110 19.96 -12.58 0.41
C ASN A 110 19.99 -12.88 -1.09
N PRO A 111 19.80 -14.15 -1.49
CA PRO A 111 19.66 -14.51 -2.90
C PRO A 111 18.55 -13.71 -3.59
N TYR A 112 18.83 -13.18 -4.78
CA TYR A 112 17.92 -12.32 -5.53
C TYR A 112 16.52 -12.91 -5.74
N TRP A 113 16.39 -14.23 -5.82
CA TRP A 113 15.10 -14.91 -6.01
C TRP A 113 14.16 -14.78 -4.81
N LYS A 114 14.69 -14.68 -3.57
CA LYS A 114 13.87 -14.36 -2.38
C LYS A 114 13.26 -12.97 -2.46
N ASN A 115 13.93 -12.05 -3.17
CA ASN A 115 13.44 -10.69 -3.38
C ASN A 115 12.37 -10.64 -4.49
N LEU A 116 12.34 -11.61 -5.40
CA LEU A 116 11.27 -11.73 -6.41
C LEU A 116 9.94 -12.17 -5.78
N GLU A 117 9.97 -12.96 -4.70
CA GLU A 117 8.76 -13.32 -3.96
C GLU A 117 8.02 -12.09 -3.43
N MET A 118 8.75 -11.03 -3.09
CA MET A 118 8.15 -9.77 -2.63
C MET A 118 7.37 -9.04 -3.73
N LEU A 119 7.78 -9.16 -5.01
CA LEU A 119 7.00 -8.61 -6.14
C LEU A 119 5.64 -9.32 -6.25
N LEU A 120 5.64 -10.64 -6.12
CA LEU A 120 4.39 -11.41 -6.14
C LEU A 120 3.52 -11.10 -4.93
N TYR A 121 4.13 -10.83 -3.77
CA TYR A 121 3.43 -10.42 -2.55
C TYR A 121 2.78 -9.03 -2.69
N PHE A 122 3.43 -8.07 -3.35
CA PHE A 122 2.87 -6.73 -3.57
C PHE A 122 1.79 -6.70 -4.65
N PHE A 123 1.81 -7.61 -5.61
CA PHE A 123 0.90 -7.56 -6.74
C PHE A 123 -0.60 -7.57 -6.38
N PRO A 124 -1.11 -8.43 -5.46
CA PRO A 124 -2.49 -8.33 -4.98
C PRO A 124 -2.82 -7.00 -4.32
N LEU A 125 -1.88 -6.44 -3.56
CA LEU A 125 -2.02 -5.14 -2.91
C LEU A 125 -2.13 -4.02 -3.95
N SER A 126 -1.30 -4.06 -4.99
CA SER A 126 -1.34 -3.14 -6.12
C SER A 126 -2.66 -3.19 -6.86
N ILE A 127 -3.21 -4.39 -7.12
CA ILE A 127 -4.54 -4.54 -7.72
C ILE A 127 -5.61 -3.93 -6.84
N LEU A 128 -5.59 -4.22 -5.53
CA LEU A 128 -6.57 -3.73 -4.57
C LEU A 128 -6.55 -2.19 -4.49
N PHE A 129 -5.40 -1.58 -4.19
CA PHE A 129 -5.31 -0.13 -4.03
C PHE A 129 -5.54 0.62 -5.34
N ALA A 130 -4.93 0.18 -6.44
CA ALA A 130 -5.16 0.81 -7.74
C ALA A 130 -6.60 0.63 -8.19
N GLY A 131 -7.21 -0.52 -7.92
CA GLY A 131 -8.63 -0.83 -8.18
C GLY A 131 -9.58 0.09 -7.43
N LEU A 132 -9.37 0.27 -6.14
CA LEU A 132 -10.18 1.17 -5.31
C LEU A 132 -10.04 2.62 -5.76
N VAL A 133 -8.82 3.09 -6.05
CA VAL A 133 -8.63 4.44 -6.60
C VAL A 133 -9.30 4.57 -7.97
N HIS A 134 -9.18 3.56 -8.84
CA HIS A 134 -9.79 3.59 -10.15
C HIS A 134 -11.33 3.65 -10.06
N LEU A 135 -11.93 2.84 -9.20
CA LEU A 135 -13.38 2.77 -9.01
C LEU A 135 -13.93 4.03 -8.34
N PHE A 136 -13.29 4.46 -7.25
CA PHE A 136 -13.77 5.54 -6.41
C PHE A 136 -13.25 6.92 -6.81
N VAL A 137 -12.36 7.05 -7.78
CA VAL A 137 -11.91 8.36 -8.25
C VAL A 137 -12.10 8.43 -9.76
N ASP A 138 -11.34 7.65 -10.51
CA ASP A 138 -11.20 7.83 -11.95
C ASP A 138 -12.49 7.52 -12.74
N ARG A 139 -13.23 6.46 -12.38
CA ARG A 139 -14.46 6.06 -13.08
C ARG A 139 -15.55 7.13 -12.99
N LYS A 140 -15.59 7.88 -11.89
CA LYS A 140 -16.60 8.94 -11.71
C LYS A 140 -16.11 10.30 -12.22
N GLU A 141 -14.80 10.60 -12.15
CA GLU A 141 -14.23 11.77 -12.82
C GLU A 141 -14.41 11.68 -14.36
N ALA A 142 -14.41 10.48 -14.94
CA ALA A 142 -14.72 10.27 -16.36
C ALA A 142 -16.21 10.46 -16.73
N ARG A 143 -17.14 10.37 -15.77
CA ARG A 143 -18.60 10.54 -16.01
C ARG A 143 -19.07 11.97 -15.84
N HIS A 144 -18.35 12.76 -15.06
CA HIS A 144 -18.58 14.19 -14.88
C HIS A 144 -17.26 14.90 -15.17
N PRO A 145 -16.89 15.09 -16.45
CA PRO A 145 -15.85 16.03 -16.79
C PRO A 145 -16.34 17.38 -16.28
N SER A 146 -15.77 17.85 -15.18
CA SER A 146 -16.06 19.19 -14.68
C SER A 146 -15.75 20.17 -15.81
N GLU A 147 -16.80 20.86 -16.27
CA GLU A 147 -16.75 22.11 -17.03
C GLU A 147 -15.82 23.13 -16.36
#